data_AF-I3DXZ2-F1
#
_entry.id   AF-I3DXZ2-F1
#
_cell.length_a   1.000
_cell.length_b   1.000
_cell.length_c   1.000
_cell.angle_alpha   90.00
_cell.angle_beta   90.00
_cell.angle_gamma   90.00
#
_symmetry.space_group_name_H-M   'P 1'
#
loop_
_entity.id
_entity.type
_entity.pdbx_description
1 polymer ?
#
loop_
_entity_poly.entity_id
_entity_poly.type
_entity_poly.pdbx_seq_one_letter_code
_entity_poly.pdbx_strand_id
1 'polypeptide(L)'
;MISFKTRVNLNTSKLKSKQTAAKRAAQMQLDQDVLKDSNFFIPKQEGYLEASSLTHSRIGEGHIEWNTPYARRLYYNPQYNFSKDVNPNAQGLWFEAAKALHKPDWIEKVRRQYEKYFNGK
;
A
#
# COMPACT_ATOMS: atom_id res chain seq x y z
N MET A 1 -8.69 52.12 3.73
CA MET A 1 -7.90 50.89 3.99
C MET A 1 -8.65 50.09 5.04
N ILE A 2 -9.28 48.97 4.68
CA ILE A 2 -10.11 48.19 5.61
C ILE A 2 -9.24 47.10 6.24
N SER A 3 -9.12 47.09 7.57
CA SER A 3 -8.42 46.06 8.34
C SER A 3 -9.45 45.08 8.92
N PHE A 4 -9.37 43.81 8.55
CA PHE A 4 -10.15 42.73 9.18
C PHE A 4 -9.31 42.03 10.24
N LYS A 5 -9.77 42.06 11.49
CA LYS A 5 -9.26 41.20 12.57
C LYS A 5 -10.17 39.99 12.72
N THR A 6 -9.70 38.82 12.31
CA THR A 6 -10.39 37.55 12.55
C THR A 6 -9.77 36.83 13.76
N ARG A 7 -10.61 36.28 14.64
CA ARG A 7 -10.17 35.34 15.68
C ARG A 7 -10.54 33.93 15.22
N VAL A 8 -9.53 33.07 15.05
CA VAL A 8 -9.74 31.66 14.72
C VAL A 8 -9.73 30.85 16.01
N ASN A 9 -10.84 30.15 16.30
CA ASN A 9 -10.91 29.21 17.41
C ASN A 9 -10.73 27.77 16.86
N LEU A 10 -9.54 27.19 17.07
CA LEU A 10 -9.18 25.86 16.57
C LEU A 10 -9.38 24.81 17.67
N ASN A 11 -10.29 23.86 17.45
CA ASN A 11 -10.38 22.68 18.30
C ASN A 11 -9.30 21.67 17.88
N THR A 12 -8.13 21.77 18.49
CA THR A 12 -6.94 20.96 18.16
C THR A 12 -7.16 19.46 18.37
N SER A 13 -7.96 19.06 19.37
CA SER A 13 -8.28 17.66 19.64
C SER A 13 -9.11 17.03 18.51
N LYS A 14 -10.19 17.70 18.09
CA LYS A 14 -11.02 17.25 16.96
C LYS A 14 -10.25 17.24 15.64
N LEU A 15 -9.31 18.16 15.45
CA LEU A 15 -8.47 18.18 14.25
C LEU A 15 -7.50 16.99 14.22
N LYS A 16 -6.87 16.69 15.37
CA LYS A 16 -5.98 15.52 15.50
C LYS A 16 -6.73 14.21 15.26
N SER A 17 -7.94 14.04 15.81
CA SER A 17 -8.71 12.82 15.59
C SER A 17 -9.08 12.62 14.12
N LYS A 18 -9.51 13.68 13.43
CA LYS A 18 -9.75 13.66 11.97
C LYS A 18 -8.49 13.31 11.18
N GLN A 19 -7.37 13.93 11.52
CA GLN A 19 -6.08 13.63 10.88
C GLN A 19 -5.70 12.16 11.05
N THR A 20 -5.82 11.60 12.26
CA THR A 20 -5.51 10.20 12.53
C THR A 20 -6.42 9.26 11.74
N ALA A 21 -7.73 9.53 11.70
CA ALA A 21 -8.67 8.73 10.92
C ALA A 21 -8.35 8.77 9.42
N ALA A 22 -8.05 9.95 8.88
CA ALA A 22 -7.67 10.12 7.48
C ALA A 22 -6.36 9.40 7.14
N LYS A 23 -5.34 9.51 7.99
CA LYS A 23 -4.07 8.77 7.84
C LYS A 23 -4.30 7.27 7.83
N ARG A 24 -5.06 6.74 8.79
CA ARG A 24 -5.35 5.30 8.88
C ARG A 24 -6.08 4.80 7.64
N ALA A 25 -7.11 5.52 7.19
CA ALA A 25 -7.87 5.15 6.00
C ALA A 25 -7.00 5.17 4.73
N ALA A 26 -6.14 6.16 4.59
CA ALA A 26 -5.21 6.27 3.48
C ALA A 26 -4.13 5.16 3.51
N GLN A 27 -3.61 4.83 4.69
CA GLN A 27 -2.66 3.73 4.87
C GLN A 27 -3.28 2.37 4.52
N MET A 28 -4.51 2.10 4.97
CA MET A 28 -5.22 0.86 4.62
C MET A 28 -5.39 0.71 3.10
N GLN A 29 -5.73 1.81 2.41
CA GLN A 29 -5.85 1.80 0.95
C GLN A 29 -4.50 1.51 0.27
N LEU A 30 -3.43 2.16 0.73
CA LEU A 30 -2.07 1.93 0.21
C LEU A 30 -1.65 0.48 0.39
N ASP A 31 -1.84 -0.08 1.59
CA ASP A 31 -1.45 -1.45 1.93
C ASP A 31 -2.15 -2.47 1.02
N GLN A 32 -3.45 -2.26 0.74
CA GLN A 32 -4.22 -3.10 -0.17
C GLN A 32 -3.75 -3.00 -1.62
N ASP A 33 -3.51 -1.77 -2.12
CA ASP A 33 -3.01 -1.55 -3.49
C ASP A 33 -1.62 -2.16 -3.65
N VAL A 34 -0.71 -1.96 -2.69
CA VAL A 34 0.64 -2.55 -2.70
C VAL A 34 0.56 -4.06 -2.76
N LEU A 35 -0.25 -4.71 -1.92
CA LEU A 35 -0.42 -6.16 -1.93
C LEU A 35 -0.94 -6.66 -3.28
N LYS A 36 -2.03 -6.05 -3.77
CA LYS A 36 -2.66 -6.43 -5.02
C LYS A 36 -1.69 -6.33 -6.19
N ASP A 37 -1.06 -5.17 -6.33
CA ASP A 37 -0.20 -4.86 -7.48
C ASP A 37 1.13 -5.62 -7.40
N SER A 38 1.64 -5.89 -6.19
CA SER A 38 2.81 -6.76 -6.00
C SER A 38 2.50 -8.21 -6.30
N ASN A 39 1.33 -8.70 -5.90
CA ASN A 39 0.89 -10.08 -6.16
C ASN A 39 0.64 -10.34 -7.66
N PHE A 40 0.37 -9.30 -8.46
CA PHE A 40 0.32 -9.42 -9.91
C PHE A 40 1.63 -9.97 -10.51
N PHE A 41 2.79 -9.65 -9.92
CA PHE A 41 4.11 -10.08 -10.41
C PHE A 41 4.68 -11.29 -9.67
N ILE A 42 3.93 -11.87 -8.73
CA ILE A 42 4.49 -12.86 -7.81
C ILE A 42 4.72 -14.22 -8.47
N PRO A 43 5.85 -14.89 -8.22
CA PRO A 43 6.04 -16.28 -8.60
C PRO A 43 4.97 -17.16 -7.97
N LYS A 44 4.29 -17.96 -8.81
CA LYS A 44 3.15 -18.76 -8.39
C LYS A 44 3.25 -20.18 -8.90
N GLN A 45 3.13 -21.11 -7.97
CA GLN A 45 2.94 -22.54 -8.24
C GLN A 45 1.62 -22.97 -7.59
N GLU A 46 1.60 -23.10 -6.27
CA GLU A 46 0.39 -23.47 -5.49
C GLU A 46 -0.32 -22.25 -4.87
N GLY A 47 0.29 -21.06 -4.95
CA GLY A 47 -0.29 -19.82 -4.40
C GLY A 47 0.05 -19.53 -2.92
N TYR A 48 0.78 -20.40 -2.24
CA TYR A 48 1.14 -20.19 -0.82
C TYR A 48 1.92 -18.90 -0.55
N LEU A 49 2.80 -18.50 -1.46
CA LEU A 49 3.54 -17.24 -1.33
C LEU A 49 2.60 -16.04 -1.33
N GLU A 50 1.69 -15.97 -2.29
CA GLU A 50 0.65 -14.94 -2.36
C GLU A 50 -0.25 -14.97 -1.12
N ALA A 51 -0.74 -16.15 -0.74
CA ALA A 51 -1.59 -16.32 0.43
C ALA A 51 -0.92 -15.86 1.73
N SER A 52 0.38 -16.10 1.88
CA SER A 52 1.15 -15.64 3.05
C SER A 52 1.11 -14.12 3.20
N SER A 53 1.04 -13.39 2.09
CA SER A 53 0.96 -11.92 2.11
C SER A 53 -0.30 -11.39 2.73
N LEU A 54 -1.41 -12.10 2.51
CA LEU A 54 -2.72 -11.73 3.03
C LEU A 54 -2.85 -12.03 4.53
N THR A 55 -2.11 -13.04 5.03
CA THR A 55 -2.19 -13.47 6.43
C THR A 55 -1.15 -12.81 7.35
N HIS A 56 -0.01 -12.37 6.81
CA HIS A 56 1.09 -11.80 7.62
C HIS A 56 1.20 -10.27 7.54
N SER A 57 0.56 -9.64 6.55
CA SER A 57 0.52 -8.18 6.46
C SER A 57 -0.44 -7.58 7.50
N ARG A 58 -0.06 -6.42 8.07
CA ARG A 58 -0.91 -5.65 9.01
C ARG A 58 -1.46 -4.43 8.30
N ILE A 59 -2.63 -4.60 7.70
CA ILE A 59 -3.31 -3.57 6.92
C ILE A 59 -3.69 -2.37 7.80
N GLY A 60 -3.28 -1.19 7.36
CA GLY A 60 -3.46 0.08 8.07
C GLY A 60 -2.29 0.47 8.98
N GLU A 61 -1.29 -0.40 9.13
CA GLU A 61 -0.06 -0.11 9.86
C GLU A 61 1.13 0.14 8.93
N GLY A 62 0.99 -0.08 7.61
CA GLY A 62 2.11 0.03 6.67
C GLY A 62 3.08 -1.14 6.71
N HIS A 63 2.65 -2.28 7.28
CA HIS A 63 3.46 -3.50 7.35
C HIS A 63 2.96 -4.52 6.34
N ILE A 64 3.73 -4.72 5.26
CA ILE A 64 3.46 -5.70 4.22
C ILE A 64 4.56 -6.76 4.24
N GLU A 65 4.18 -8.04 4.27
CA GLU A 65 5.11 -9.15 4.41
C GLU A 65 4.67 -10.38 3.64
N TRP A 66 5.58 -10.99 2.86
CA TRP A 66 5.42 -12.33 2.28
C TRP A 66 6.24 -13.32 3.10
N ASN A 67 5.59 -14.08 3.97
CA ASN A 67 6.26 -14.95 4.94
C ASN A 67 6.14 -16.43 4.57
N THR A 68 6.99 -16.88 3.64
CA THR A 68 7.26 -18.30 3.42
C THR A 68 8.77 -18.57 3.48
N PRO A 69 9.22 -19.79 3.81
CA PRO A 69 10.65 -20.11 3.92
C PRO A 69 11.46 -19.79 2.66
N TYR A 70 10.81 -19.78 1.50
CA TYR A 70 11.43 -19.51 0.20
C TYR A 70 11.19 -18.09 -0.32
N ALA A 71 10.38 -17.26 0.34
CA ALA A 71 10.02 -15.92 -0.13
C ALA A 71 11.25 -15.06 -0.41
N ARG A 72 12.17 -14.95 0.57
CA ARG A 72 13.41 -14.16 0.45
C ARG A 72 14.28 -14.65 -0.71
N ARG A 73 14.43 -15.97 -0.86
CA ARG A 73 15.21 -16.56 -1.95
C ARG A 73 14.61 -16.20 -3.31
N LEU A 74 13.30 -16.33 -3.49
CA LEU A 74 12.66 -15.97 -4.76
C LEU A 74 12.71 -14.47 -5.03
N TYR A 75 12.54 -13.65 -3.99
CA TYR A 75 12.50 -12.20 -4.13
C TYR A 75 13.83 -11.63 -4.62
N TYR A 76 14.95 -11.99 -3.98
CA TYR A 76 16.26 -11.40 -4.28
C TYR A 76 17.03 -12.11 -5.40
N ASN A 77 16.42 -13.08 -6.10
CA ASN A 77 17.04 -13.77 -7.23
C ASN A 77 16.25 -13.56 -8.53
N PRO A 78 16.16 -12.32 -9.05
CA PRO A 78 15.42 -12.02 -10.28
C PRO A 78 15.99 -12.74 -11.52
N GLN A 79 17.22 -13.23 -11.47
CA GLN A 79 17.87 -14.02 -12.53
C GLN A 79 17.34 -15.46 -12.65
N TYR A 80 16.49 -15.92 -11.73
CA TYR A 80 15.88 -17.25 -11.84
C TYR A 80 14.91 -17.32 -13.02
N ASN A 81 14.84 -18.51 -13.64
CA ASN A 81 13.83 -18.80 -14.64
C ASN A 81 12.51 -19.17 -13.94
N PHE A 82 11.71 -18.17 -13.57
CA PHE A 82 10.41 -18.38 -12.93
C PHE A 82 9.42 -19.01 -13.92
N SER A 83 8.71 -20.06 -13.50
CA SER A 83 7.61 -20.61 -14.30
C SER A 83 6.56 -19.52 -14.56
N LYS A 84 6.07 -19.51 -15.80
CA LYS A 84 5.07 -18.56 -16.31
C LYS A 84 3.70 -19.21 -16.53
N ASP A 85 3.56 -20.49 -16.19
CA ASP A 85 2.38 -21.29 -16.49
C ASP A 85 1.14 -20.77 -15.74
N VAL A 86 1.32 -20.40 -14.47
CA VAL A 86 0.24 -19.88 -13.61
C VAL A 86 0.20 -18.36 -13.61
N ASN A 87 1.37 -17.72 -13.56
CA ASN A 87 1.48 -16.27 -13.64
C ASN A 87 2.48 -15.85 -14.73
N PRO A 88 2.01 -15.36 -15.89
CA PRO A 88 2.90 -14.90 -16.96
C PRO A 88 3.79 -13.73 -16.55
N ASN A 89 3.41 -12.99 -15.52
CA ASN A 89 4.15 -11.84 -15.00
C ASN A 89 5.12 -12.20 -13.86
N ALA A 90 5.24 -13.49 -13.50
CA ALA A 90 6.07 -13.95 -12.37
C ALA A 90 7.53 -13.51 -12.48
N GLN A 91 8.03 -12.78 -11.49
CA GLN A 91 9.43 -12.35 -11.45
C GLN A 91 9.91 -12.16 -10.01
N GLY A 92 11.23 -12.17 -9.81
CA GLY A 92 11.83 -11.69 -8.56
C GLY A 92 11.59 -10.19 -8.38
N LEU A 93 11.87 -9.66 -7.20
CA LEU A 93 11.68 -8.24 -6.88
C LEU A 93 10.27 -7.72 -7.21
N TRP A 94 9.24 -8.56 -7.07
CA TRP A 94 7.86 -8.27 -7.50
C TRP A 94 7.27 -6.97 -6.90
N PHE A 95 7.64 -6.62 -5.67
CA PHE A 95 7.28 -5.33 -5.07
C PHE A 95 7.95 -4.14 -5.75
N GLU A 96 9.24 -4.24 -6.11
CA GLU A 96 9.92 -3.14 -6.82
C GLU A 96 9.36 -2.98 -8.25
N ALA A 97 9.02 -4.08 -8.92
CA ALA A 97 8.32 -4.05 -10.20
C ALA A 97 6.96 -3.34 -10.09
N ALA A 98 6.15 -3.72 -9.10
CA ALA A 98 4.87 -3.08 -8.84
C ALA A 98 5.02 -1.59 -8.50
N LYS A 99 5.98 -1.25 -7.63
CA LYS A 99 6.26 0.14 -7.24
C LYS A 99 6.75 0.98 -8.41
N ALA A 100 7.60 0.44 -9.27
CA ALA A 100 8.07 1.15 -10.46
C ALA A 100 6.90 1.51 -11.39
N LEU A 101 5.91 0.62 -11.51
CA LEU A 101 4.76 0.81 -12.38
C LEU A 101 3.64 1.67 -11.76
N HIS A 102 3.30 1.43 -10.48
CA HIS A 102 2.06 1.92 -9.87
C HIS A 102 2.25 3.03 -8.83
N LYS A 103 3.49 3.41 -8.49
CA LYS A 103 3.74 4.45 -7.47
C LYS A 103 2.97 5.76 -7.71
N PRO A 104 2.87 6.32 -8.93
CA PRO A 104 2.06 7.52 -9.16
C PRO A 104 0.58 7.33 -8.78
N ASP A 105 0.00 6.18 -9.14
CA ASP A 105 -1.39 5.84 -8.84
C ASP A 105 -1.60 5.64 -7.34
N TRP A 106 -0.66 4.99 -6.65
CA TRP A 106 -0.71 4.82 -5.20
C TRP A 106 -0.73 6.18 -4.49
N ILE A 107 0.12 7.12 -4.90
CA ILE A 107 0.17 8.47 -4.34
C ILE A 107 -1.17 9.19 -4.53
N GLU A 108 -1.74 9.12 -5.74
CA GLU A 108 -3.00 9.79 -6.04
C GLU A 108 -4.19 9.18 -5.28
N LYS A 109 -4.27 7.85 -5.22
CA LYS A 109 -5.30 7.15 -4.43
C LYS A 109 -5.19 7.48 -2.94
N VAL A 110 -3.98 7.50 -2.38
CA VAL A 110 -3.70 7.87 -0.98
C VAL A 110 -4.14 9.31 -0.71
N ARG A 111 -3.78 10.25 -1.57
CA ARG A 111 -4.17 11.66 -1.46
C ARG A 111 -5.68 11.82 -1.45
N ARG A 112 -6.36 11.22 -2.44
CA ARG A 112 -7.83 11.23 -2.54
C ARG A 112 -8.50 10.62 -1.30
N GLN A 113 -8.00 9.48 -0.84
CA GLN A 113 -8.54 8.79 0.33
C GLN A 113 -8.35 9.63 1.61
N TYR A 114 -7.17 10.23 1.78
CA TYR A 114 -6.90 11.13 2.89
C TYR A 114 -7.86 12.34 2.89
N GLU A 115 -8.00 13.03 1.75
CA GLU A 115 -8.86 14.20 1.61
C GLU A 115 -10.33 13.87 1.89
N LYS A 116 -10.81 12.72 1.43
CA LYS A 116 -12.17 12.24 1.69
C LYS A 116 -12.47 12.19 3.20
N TYR A 117 -11.62 11.51 3.96
CA TYR A 117 -11.80 11.32 5.41
C TYR A 117 -11.51 12.58 6.23
N PHE A 118 -10.53 13.39 5.79
CA PHE A 118 -10.19 14.62 6.48
C PHE A 118 -11.28 15.69 6.33
N ASN A 119 -11.82 15.83 5.11
CA ASN A 119 -12.84 16.82 4.79
C ASN A 119 -14.26 16.35 5.18
N GLY A 120 -14.44 15.06 5.50
CA GLY A 120 -15.74 14.49 5.87
C GLY A 120 -16.72 14.42 4.71
N LYS A 121 -16.23 14.12 3.50
CA LYS A 121 -17.05 13.89 2.30
C LYS A 121 -17.19 12.40 1.99
#